data_AF-A0A2G9UDI6-F1
#
_entry.id   AF-A0A2G9UDI6-F1
#
_cell.length_a   1.000
_cell.length_b   1.000
_cell.length_c   1.000
_cell.angle_alpha   90.00
_cell.angle_beta   90.00
_cell.angle_gamma   90.00
#
_symmetry.space_group_name_H-M   'P 1'
#
loop_
_entity.id
_entity.type
_entity.pdbx_description
1 polymer ?
#
loop_
_entity_poly.entity_id
_entity_poly.type
_entity_poly.pdbx_seq_one_letter_code
_entity_poly.pdbx_strand_id
1 'polypeptide(L)'
;VFFPVDAYTQAIQISASGYQKTLHIYDPRGYEVESFNLVHDAFSGWDIVDIRRDCDDGWEKVGQHCIQFVAKKKNYTDAQAYCHAAGGNLIDDLGDEKHHFLHSMAHDYSFWIGMHNNGSMYLWDRPNGIAPLPLTQDQQFWKGGGVAPPYDPNAACVYWNGDLIGDNTWNTGACGRKLPFVCERHQYDENHPPSVFGDDDLPPGKWSLSLSVDPLSGQPEMCSISVQMQSSLQMIAGFTTDVTSNYPNVEPDVDSEMNRIIAYVNPATNHRDIARKLTHAVQFDAHDGLFLEVCEISGF
;
A
#
# COMPACT_ATOMS: atom_id res chain seq x y z
N VAL A 1 -9.04 5.88 -17.80
CA VAL A 1 -9.76 6.84 -16.92
C VAL A 1 -8.74 7.63 -16.13
N PHE A 2 -8.89 8.95 -16.01
CA PHE A 2 -8.03 9.79 -15.17
C PHE A 2 -8.75 10.14 -13.87
N PHE A 3 -8.03 10.23 -12.77
CA PHE A 3 -8.57 10.65 -11.48
C PHE A 3 -7.53 11.44 -10.67
N PRO A 4 -7.95 12.45 -9.89
CA PRO A 4 -7.04 13.25 -9.07
C PRO A 4 -6.75 12.54 -7.74
N VAL A 5 -5.51 12.64 -7.28
CA VAL A 5 -5.09 12.19 -5.94
C VAL A 5 -4.47 13.38 -5.22
N ASP A 6 -4.87 13.60 -3.97
CA ASP A 6 -4.41 14.73 -3.18
C ASP A 6 -3.19 14.39 -2.32
N ALA A 7 -2.54 15.42 -1.79
CA ALA A 7 -1.28 15.28 -1.07
C ALA A 7 -1.40 14.57 0.29
N TYR A 8 -2.62 14.30 0.78
CA TYR A 8 -2.91 13.58 2.02
C TYR A 8 -3.61 12.24 1.77
N THR A 9 -3.71 11.80 0.51
CA THR A 9 -4.32 10.51 0.19
C THR A 9 -3.34 9.39 0.50
N GLN A 10 -3.72 8.49 1.40
CA GLN A 10 -2.86 7.37 1.79
C GLN A 10 -3.17 6.06 1.05
N ALA A 11 -4.43 5.92 0.62
CA ALA A 11 -4.90 4.74 -0.07
C ALA A 11 -5.95 5.11 -1.12
N ILE A 12 -5.91 4.38 -2.24
CA ILE A 12 -6.93 4.44 -3.29
C ILE A 12 -7.55 3.05 -3.39
N GLN A 13 -8.86 2.97 -3.17
CA GLN A 13 -9.62 1.76 -3.38
C GLN A 13 -10.32 1.84 -4.74
N ILE A 14 -10.17 0.81 -5.57
CA ILE A 14 -10.80 0.71 -6.88
C ILE A 14 -11.68 -0.53 -6.91
N SER A 15 -12.97 -0.31 -7.15
CA SER A 15 -13.95 -1.36 -7.43
C SER A 15 -14.09 -1.50 -8.94
N ALA A 16 -13.75 -2.67 -9.48
CA ALA A 16 -13.80 -2.96 -10.91
C ALA A 16 -14.71 -4.17 -11.17
N SER A 17 -15.59 -4.08 -12.15
CA SER A 17 -16.42 -5.21 -12.60
C SER A 17 -16.18 -5.50 -14.08
N GLY A 18 -16.14 -6.78 -14.43
CA GLY A 18 -15.91 -7.27 -15.78
C GLY A 18 -15.36 -8.70 -15.81
N TYR A 19 -15.70 -9.47 -16.83
CA TYR A 19 -15.19 -10.82 -17.02
C TYR A 19 -13.82 -10.81 -17.72
N GLN A 20 -12.91 -11.69 -17.28
CA GLN A 20 -11.51 -11.74 -17.73
C GLN A 20 -10.86 -10.35 -17.81
N LYS A 21 -11.02 -9.59 -16.73
CA LYS A 21 -10.59 -8.21 -16.70
C LYS A 21 -9.07 -8.08 -16.50
N THR A 22 -8.50 -7.05 -17.11
CA THR A 22 -7.13 -6.60 -16.88
C THR A 22 -7.16 -5.14 -16.45
N LEU A 23 -6.59 -4.86 -15.29
CA LEU A 23 -6.52 -3.52 -14.71
C LEU A 23 -5.06 -3.08 -14.66
N HIS A 24 -4.76 -1.94 -15.28
CA HIS A 24 -3.47 -1.26 -15.19
C HIS A 24 -3.69 0.10 -14.53
N ILE A 25 -2.85 0.46 -13.57
CA ILE A 25 -2.92 1.73 -12.85
C ILE A 25 -1.59 2.44 -12.99
N TYR A 26 -1.60 3.75 -13.22
CA TYR A 26 -0.40 4.56 -13.42
C TYR A 26 -0.40 5.78 -12.51
N ASP A 27 0.78 6.05 -11.93
CA ASP A 27 1.04 7.24 -11.12
C ASP A 27 1.09 8.52 -12.00
N PRO A 28 1.21 9.72 -11.40
CA PRO A 28 1.28 10.97 -12.16
C PRO A 28 2.50 11.11 -13.07
N ARG A 29 3.52 10.26 -12.91
CA ARG A 29 4.72 10.21 -13.75
C ARG A 29 4.59 9.21 -14.90
N GLY A 30 3.49 8.45 -14.93
CA GLY A 30 3.22 7.43 -15.94
C GLY A 30 3.85 6.06 -15.63
N TYR A 31 4.34 5.84 -14.41
CA TYR A 31 4.82 4.52 -13.99
C TYR A 31 3.64 3.67 -13.55
N GLU A 32 3.63 2.41 -13.98
CA GLU A 32 2.62 1.44 -13.54
C GLU A 32 2.81 1.14 -12.05
N VAL A 33 1.69 1.12 -11.31
CA VAL A 33 1.67 0.94 -9.85
C VAL A 33 1.03 -0.40 -9.53
N GLU A 34 1.67 -1.15 -8.65
CA GLU A 34 1.10 -2.39 -8.13
C GLU A 34 -0.08 -2.12 -7.19
N SER A 35 -1.15 -2.89 -7.38
CA SER A 35 -2.31 -2.90 -6.50
C SER A 35 -2.49 -4.27 -5.83
N PHE A 36 -3.05 -4.28 -4.62
CA PHE A 36 -3.40 -5.50 -3.91
C PHE A 36 -4.91 -5.80 -4.06
N ASN A 37 -5.29 -7.06 -4.29
CA ASN A 37 -6.69 -7.48 -4.32
C ASN A 37 -7.23 -7.68 -2.89
N LEU A 38 -8.10 -6.78 -2.44
CA LEU A 38 -8.87 -6.96 -1.20
C LEU A 38 -9.98 -7.99 -1.38
N VAL A 39 -10.65 -7.97 -2.53
CA VAL A 39 -11.73 -8.88 -2.88
C VAL A 39 -11.55 -9.30 -4.33
N HIS A 40 -11.67 -10.60 -4.59
CA HIS A 40 -11.72 -11.16 -5.93
C HIS A 40 -12.89 -12.14 -6.02
N ASP A 41 -13.89 -11.80 -6.83
CA ASP A 41 -15.03 -12.66 -7.14
C ASP A 41 -15.06 -12.96 -8.64
N ALA A 42 -14.50 -14.11 -9.00
CA ALA A 42 -14.48 -14.60 -10.37
C ALA A 42 -15.89 -14.91 -10.93
N PHE A 43 -16.90 -15.16 -10.08
CA PHE A 43 -18.25 -15.50 -10.53
C PHE A 43 -19.02 -14.27 -10.98
N SER A 44 -19.02 -13.19 -10.18
CA SER A 44 -19.63 -11.91 -10.58
C SER A 44 -18.71 -11.06 -11.47
N GLY A 45 -17.42 -11.41 -11.56
CA GLY A 45 -16.42 -10.62 -12.25
C GLY A 45 -16.04 -9.35 -11.50
N TRP A 46 -16.28 -9.29 -10.19
CA TRP A 46 -16.08 -8.12 -9.36
C TRP A 46 -14.80 -8.22 -8.51
N ASP A 47 -13.96 -7.19 -8.58
CA ASP A 47 -12.76 -7.07 -7.75
C ASP A 47 -12.77 -5.73 -6.99
N ILE A 48 -12.23 -5.75 -5.78
CA ILE A 48 -11.80 -4.55 -5.07
C ILE A 48 -10.28 -4.61 -4.96
N VAL A 49 -9.61 -3.62 -5.52
CA VAL A 49 -8.17 -3.43 -5.35
C VAL A 49 -7.86 -2.23 -4.48
N ASP A 50 -6.72 -2.29 -3.80
CA ASP A 50 -6.19 -1.24 -2.94
C ASP A 50 -4.80 -0.84 -3.45
N ILE A 51 -4.57 0.46 -3.56
CA ILE A 51 -3.29 1.05 -3.93
C ILE A 51 -2.80 1.83 -2.74
N ARG A 52 -1.56 1.57 -2.34
CA ARG A 52 -0.87 2.27 -1.26
C ARG A 52 0.48 2.75 -1.74
N ARG A 53 1.09 3.63 -0.94
CA ARG A 53 2.46 4.07 -1.17
C ARG A 53 3.39 2.87 -1.18
N ASP A 54 4.37 2.92 -2.07
CA ASP A 54 5.44 1.93 -2.10
C ASP A 54 6.36 2.07 -0.88
N CYS A 55 7.19 1.07 -0.63
CA CYS A 55 8.13 1.11 0.48
C CYS A 55 9.22 2.18 0.27
N ASP A 56 9.65 2.83 1.36
CA ASP A 56 10.77 3.78 1.32
C ASP A 56 12.05 3.12 0.77
N ASP A 57 12.93 3.93 0.20
CA ASP A 57 14.25 3.48 -0.27
C ASP A 57 14.99 2.65 0.80
N GLY A 58 15.45 1.47 0.40
CA GLY A 58 16.14 0.53 1.30
C GLY A 58 15.20 -0.35 2.13
N TRP A 59 13.90 -0.34 1.83
CA TRP A 59 12.91 -1.31 2.29
C TRP A 59 12.33 -2.08 1.10
N GLU A 60 12.10 -3.37 1.29
CA GLU A 60 11.56 -4.28 0.29
C GLU A 60 10.11 -4.64 0.64
N LYS A 61 9.26 -4.66 -0.38
CA LYS A 61 7.82 -4.93 -0.23
C LYS A 61 7.53 -6.43 -0.18
N VAL A 62 6.79 -6.84 0.84
CA VAL A 62 6.20 -8.19 0.96
C VAL A 62 4.79 -8.07 1.50
N GLY A 63 3.80 -8.49 0.73
CA GLY A 63 2.39 -8.22 1.02
C GLY A 63 2.14 -6.74 1.33
N GLN A 64 1.61 -6.48 2.53
CA GLN A 64 1.29 -5.14 3.05
C GLN A 64 2.38 -4.56 3.96
N HIS A 65 3.57 -5.17 3.96
CA HIS A 65 4.69 -4.79 4.82
C HIS A 65 5.89 -4.33 4.01
N CYS A 66 6.63 -3.42 4.61
CA CYS A 66 7.97 -3.02 4.18
C CYS A 66 8.98 -3.69 5.11
N ILE A 67 9.93 -4.40 4.53
CA ILE A 67 10.93 -5.20 5.24
C ILE A 67 12.32 -4.63 4.97
N GLN A 68 13.14 -4.51 6.01
CA GLN A 68 14.52 -4.04 5.88
C GLN A 68 15.49 -4.97 6.59
N PHE A 69 16.50 -5.43 5.85
CA PHE A 69 17.63 -6.16 6.43
C PHE A 69 18.68 -5.21 6.99
N VAL A 70 19.00 -5.34 8.27
CA VAL A 70 20.04 -4.54 8.92
C VAL A 70 21.26 -5.40 9.20
N ALA A 71 22.29 -5.23 8.38
CA ALA A 71 23.55 -5.98 8.50
C ALA A 71 24.34 -5.68 9.79
N LYS A 72 24.10 -4.52 10.42
CA LYS A 72 24.80 -4.10 11.64
C LYS A 72 24.40 -4.98 12.83
N LYS A 73 25.35 -5.75 13.37
CA LYS A 73 25.06 -6.71 14.44
C LYS A 73 24.70 -6.03 15.76
N LYS A 74 23.57 -6.41 16.34
CA LYS A 74 23.06 -5.93 17.63
C LYS A 74 22.57 -7.09 18.50
N ASN A 75 22.53 -6.87 19.81
CA ASN A 75 21.78 -7.79 20.69
C ASN A 75 20.27 -7.63 20.39
N TYR A 76 19.45 -8.57 20.87
CA TYR A 76 18.03 -8.59 20.56
C TYR A 76 17.32 -7.29 20.96
N THR A 77 17.55 -6.80 22.19
CA THR A 77 16.91 -5.59 22.72
C THR A 77 17.29 -4.34 21.91
N ASP A 78 18.56 -4.18 21.54
CA ASP A 78 19.02 -3.05 20.73
C ASP A 78 18.50 -3.14 19.28
N ALA A 79 18.28 -4.35 18.76
CA ALA A 79 17.69 -4.58 17.44
C ALA A 79 16.19 -4.24 17.45
N GLN A 80 15.46 -4.68 18.47
CA GLN A 80 14.06 -4.33 18.69
C GLN A 80 13.88 -2.81 18.78
N ALA A 81 14.67 -2.15 19.64
CA ALA A 81 14.61 -0.70 19.78
C ALA A 81 14.93 0.04 18.47
N TYR A 82 15.80 -0.51 17.62
CA TYR A 82 16.08 0.05 16.30
C TYR A 82 14.84 -0.03 15.39
N CYS A 83 14.20 -1.18 15.29
CA CYS A 83 13.01 -1.34 14.44
C CYS A 83 11.84 -0.48 14.94
N HIS A 84 11.66 -0.40 16.26
CA HIS A 84 10.65 0.45 16.90
C HIS A 84 10.89 1.94 16.64
N ALA A 85 12.14 2.40 16.65
CA ALA A 85 12.49 3.77 16.29
C ALA A 85 12.28 4.08 14.79
N ALA A 86 12.25 3.05 13.94
CA ALA A 86 11.92 3.16 12.52
C ALA A 86 10.41 3.03 12.23
N GLY A 87 9.55 3.11 13.24
CA GLY A 87 8.09 3.00 13.08
C GLY A 87 7.59 1.58 12.86
N GLY A 88 8.40 0.57 13.19
CA GLY A 88 8.10 -0.84 12.96
C GLY A 88 8.38 -1.74 14.16
N ASN A 89 8.60 -3.01 13.87
CA ASN A 89 8.98 -4.05 14.82
C ASN A 89 10.03 -4.99 14.22
N LEU A 90 10.67 -5.82 15.04
CA LEU A 90 11.42 -6.95 14.49
C LEU A 90 10.46 -7.88 13.76
N ILE A 91 10.88 -8.38 12.60
CA ILE A 91 9.99 -9.11 11.69
C ILE A 91 9.33 -10.34 12.33
N ASP A 92 8.02 -10.46 12.18
CA ASP A 92 7.34 -11.74 12.39
C ASP A 92 7.56 -12.72 11.22
N ASP A 93 7.23 -13.99 11.41
CA ASP A 93 7.27 -15.00 10.34
C ASP A 93 5.96 -15.79 10.39
N LEU A 94 4.88 -15.12 9.97
CA LEU A 94 3.49 -15.59 10.14
C LEU A 94 2.89 -16.33 8.93
N GLY A 95 3.67 -16.59 7.88
CA GLY A 95 3.17 -17.30 6.71
C GLY A 95 4.19 -17.51 5.61
N ASP A 96 3.84 -18.36 4.65
CA ASP A 96 4.75 -18.82 3.59
C ASP A 96 5.38 -17.69 2.79
N GLU A 97 4.61 -16.67 2.40
CA GLU A 97 5.12 -15.55 1.59
C GLU A 97 6.31 -14.87 2.28
N LYS A 98 6.16 -14.57 3.57
CA LYS A 98 7.18 -13.92 4.38
C LYS A 98 8.35 -14.88 4.63
N HIS A 99 8.08 -16.14 4.92
CA HIS A 99 9.12 -17.15 5.14
C HIS A 99 10.03 -17.31 3.91
N HIS A 100 9.43 -17.45 2.72
CA HIS A 100 10.18 -17.59 1.46
C HIS A 100 10.98 -16.32 1.14
N PHE A 101 10.43 -15.15 1.43
CA PHE A 101 11.18 -13.89 1.31
C PHE A 101 12.37 -13.82 2.26
N LEU A 102 12.18 -14.18 3.54
CA LEU A 102 13.27 -14.25 4.52
C LEU A 102 14.35 -15.26 4.06
N HIS A 103 13.95 -16.37 3.45
CA HIS A 103 14.88 -17.34 2.89
C HIS A 103 15.65 -16.79 1.68
N SER A 104 15.03 -16.00 0.82
CA SER A 104 15.69 -15.42 -0.37
C SER A 104 16.74 -14.37 0.02
N MET A 105 16.47 -13.58 1.07
CA MET A 105 17.37 -12.54 1.58
C MET A 105 18.42 -13.06 2.57
N ALA A 106 18.21 -14.24 3.18
CA ALA A 106 19.05 -14.76 4.25
C ALA A 106 20.50 -14.94 3.81
N HIS A 107 20.76 -15.43 2.59
CA HIS A 107 22.11 -15.72 2.06
C HIS A 107 23.04 -16.40 3.09
N ASP A 108 22.54 -17.46 3.76
CA ASP A 108 23.22 -18.21 4.82
C ASP A 108 23.55 -17.41 6.10
N TYR A 109 23.09 -16.16 6.23
CA TYR A 109 23.24 -15.38 7.46
C TYR A 109 22.22 -15.80 8.52
N SER A 110 22.69 -15.85 9.77
CA SER A 110 21.80 -15.88 10.93
C SER A 110 21.43 -14.47 11.38
N PHE A 111 20.16 -14.21 11.63
CA PHE A 111 19.67 -12.87 12.01
C PHE A 111 18.49 -12.95 12.99
N TRP A 112 18.31 -11.90 13.81
CA TRP A 112 17.18 -11.82 14.73
C TRP A 112 15.86 -11.67 13.98
N ILE A 113 14.87 -12.44 14.43
CA ILE A 113 13.45 -12.26 14.11
C ILE A 113 12.72 -11.78 15.37
N GLY A 114 11.49 -11.31 15.24
CA GLY A 114 10.72 -10.69 16.30
C GLY A 114 10.26 -11.62 17.42
N MET A 115 10.56 -12.92 17.37
CA MET A 115 10.09 -13.85 18.38
C MET A 115 11.00 -13.92 19.61
N HIS A 116 10.38 -13.89 20.79
CA HIS A 116 11.04 -14.09 22.08
C HIS A 116 10.12 -14.82 23.06
N ASN A 117 10.70 -15.48 24.07
CA ASN A 117 9.97 -16.14 25.14
C ASN A 117 10.01 -15.28 26.41
N ASN A 118 8.84 -15.00 27.00
CA ASN A 118 8.72 -14.17 28.19
C ASN A 118 8.81 -14.96 29.52
N GLY A 119 9.18 -16.24 29.47
CA GLY A 119 9.16 -17.17 30.60
C GLY A 119 7.91 -18.04 30.68
N SER A 120 6.85 -17.70 29.94
CA SER A 120 5.61 -18.49 29.89
C SER A 120 5.27 -18.93 28.47
N MET A 121 5.49 -18.09 27.46
CA MET A 121 5.13 -18.37 26.08
C MET A 121 6.01 -17.58 25.10
N TYR A 122 6.01 -18.01 23.85
CA TYR A 122 6.61 -17.28 22.75
C TYR A 122 5.65 -16.19 22.26
N LEU A 123 6.22 -15.01 22.03
CA LEU A 123 5.53 -13.82 21.57
C LEU A 123 6.29 -13.25 20.37
N TRP A 124 5.55 -12.74 19.40
CA TRP A 124 6.05 -11.91 18.32
C TRP A 124 6.06 -10.46 18.76
N ASP A 125 7.18 -9.78 18.50
CA ASP A 125 7.32 -8.34 18.65
C ASP A 125 6.25 -7.60 17.83
N ARG A 126 5.81 -6.45 18.35
CA ARG A 126 4.81 -5.58 17.73
C ARG A 126 5.20 -4.13 17.93
N PRO A 127 4.69 -3.20 17.08
CA PRO A 127 5.03 -1.79 17.19
C PRO A 127 4.74 -1.20 18.57
N ASN A 128 5.38 -0.07 18.87
CA ASN A 128 5.18 0.64 20.13
C ASN A 128 3.68 0.88 20.43
N GLY A 129 3.24 0.52 21.63
CA GLY A 129 1.85 0.68 22.07
C GLY A 129 0.93 -0.48 21.69
N ILE A 130 1.39 -1.44 20.87
CA ILE A 130 0.67 -2.67 20.54
C ILE A 130 1.19 -3.82 21.40
N ALA A 131 0.28 -4.63 21.95
CA ALA A 131 0.66 -5.80 22.74
C ALA A 131 1.37 -6.85 21.84
N PRO A 132 2.45 -7.50 22.32
CA PRO A 132 3.09 -8.59 21.58
C PRO A 132 2.09 -9.70 21.24
N LEU A 133 2.21 -10.28 20.04
CA LEU A 133 1.27 -11.30 19.57
C LEU A 133 1.71 -12.69 20.05
N PRO A 134 0.88 -13.45 20.79
CA PRO A 134 1.23 -14.82 21.17
C PRO A 134 1.42 -15.75 19.97
N LEU A 135 2.37 -16.68 20.09
CA LEU A 135 2.58 -17.72 19.08
C LEU A 135 1.40 -18.71 19.09
N THR A 136 0.40 -18.46 18.24
CA THR A 136 -0.79 -19.32 18.07
C THR A 136 -0.91 -19.90 16.68
N GLN A 137 0.03 -19.60 15.78
CA GLN A 137 -0.02 -20.11 14.41
C GLN A 137 0.28 -21.60 14.33
N ASP A 138 -0.43 -22.28 13.42
CA ASP A 138 -0.27 -23.71 13.16
C ASP A 138 1.06 -23.99 12.45
N GLN A 139 1.40 -23.15 11.48
CA GLN A 139 2.66 -23.26 10.75
C GLN A 139 3.80 -22.66 11.57
N GLN A 140 4.79 -23.48 11.88
CA GLN A 140 5.94 -23.09 12.68
C GLN A 140 7.21 -23.64 12.06
N PHE A 141 8.23 -22.80 11.97
CA PHE A 141 9.48 -23.11 11.27
C PHE A 141 10.61 -23.46 12.25
N TRP A 142 10.30 -24.12 13.37
CA TRP A 142 11.31 -24.53 14.35
C TRP A 142 12.31 -25.52 13.76
N LYS A 143 13.59 -25.35 14.11
CA LYS A 143 14.64 -26.31 13.80
C LYS A 143 14.19 -27.75 14.11
N GLY A 144 14.22 -28.61 13.09
CA GLY A 144 13.81 -30.01 13.18
C GLY A 144 12.33 -30.29 12.89
N GLY A 145 11.56 -29.29 12.45
CA GLY A 145 10.15 -29.43 12.06
C GLY A 145 9.22 -29.76 13.23
N GLY A 146 9.61 -29.32 14.43
CA GLY A 146 8.99 -29.70 15.70
C GLY A 146 8.23 -28.58 16.39
N VAL A 147 7.84 -28.85 17.63
CA VAL A 147 7.19 -27.90 18.54
C VAL A 147 8.18 -26.87 19.09
N ALA A 148 7.65 -25.73 19.54
CA ALA A 148 8.44 -24.69 20.18
C ALA A 148 9.29 -25.24 21.35
N PRO A 149 10.60 -24.94 21.41
CA PRO A 149 11.47 -25.39 22.49
C PRO A 149 10.97 -24.91 23.87
N PRO A 150 11.20 -25.67 24.96
CA PRO A 150 10.89 -25.18 26.30
C PRO A 150 11.66 -23.89 26.62
N TYR A 151 11.13 -23.10 27.54
CA TYR A 151 11.80 -21.87 27.97
C TYR A 151 13.19 -22.15 28.58
N ASP A 152 14.20 -21.46 28.05
CA ASP A 152 15.54 -21.37 28.64
C ASP A 152 15.87 -19.88 28.89
N PRO A 153 16.11 -19.46 30.14
CA PRO A 153 16.45 -18.07 30.45
C PRO A 153 17.75 -17.60 29.77
N ASN A 154 18.65 -18.51 29.39
CA ASN A 154 19.88 -18.19 28.67
C ASN A 154 19.71 -18.17 27.15
N ALA A 155 18.56 -18.60 26.63
CA ALA A 155 18.26 -18.68 25.20
C ALA A 155 16.82 -18.26 24.88
N ALA A 156 16.34 -17.17 25.49
CA ALA A 156 14.95 -16.75 25.36
C ALA A 156 14.60 -16.06 24.03
N CYS A 157 15.58 -15.66 23.21
CA CYS A 157 15.35 -14.93 21.96
C CYS A 157 15.50 -15.83 20.74
N VAL A 158 14.71 -15.60 19.70
CA VAL A 158 14.70 -16.45 18.50
C VAL A 158 15.35 -15.73 17.32
N TYR A 159 16.18 -16.47 16.59
CA TYR A 159 16.82 -16.01 15.37
C TYR A 159 16.55 -16.98 14.23
N TRP A 160 16.56 -16.46 13.02
CA TRP A 160 16.69 -17.24 11.80
C TRP A 160 18.08 -17.84 11.74
N ASN A 161 18.19 -19.16 11.63
CA ASN A 161 19.46 -19.87 11.53
C ASN A 161 19.78 -20.20 10.07
N GLY A 162 20.62 -19.38 9.45
CA GLY A 162 21.07 -19.55 8.06
C GLY A 162 21.90 -20.81 7.79
N ASP A 163 22.39 -21.52 8.83
CA ASP A 163 23.12 -22.78 8.65
C ASP A 163 22.18 -23.98 8.40
N LEU A 164 20.87 -23.81 8.53
CA LEU A 164 19.88 -24.87 8.34
C LEU A 164 19.43 -24.92 6.87
N ILE A 165 19.36 -26.13 6.33
CA ILE A 165 18.88 -26.38 4.97
C ILE A 165 17.39 -26.72 5.03
N GLY A 166 16.57 -25.99 4.28
CA GLY A 166 15.11 -26.14 4.21
C GLY A 166 14.36 -25.15 5.12
N ASP A 167 13.05 -25.33 5.24
CA ASP A 167 12.13 -24.33 5.82
C ASP A 167 12.19 -24.22 7.36
N ASN A 168 12.88 -25.15 8.03
CA ASN A 168 12.92 -25.19 9.50
C ASN A 168 14.07 -24.34 10.05
N THR A 169 13.91 -23.02 10.03
CA THR A 169 14.99 -22.04 10.25
C THR A 169 15.05 -21.44 11.65
N TRP A 170 13.97 -21.46 12.43
CA TRP A 170 13.93 -20.80 13.74
C TRP A 170 14.74 -21.56 14.79
N ASN A 171 15.57 -20.82 15.52
CA ASN A 171 16.36 -21.37 16.61
C ASN A 171 16.43 -20.40 17.79
N THR A 172 16.46 -20.94 19.01
CA THR A 172 16.61 -20.13 20.23
C THR A 172 18.07 -19.80 20.49
N GLY A 173 18.32 -18.64 21.08
CA GLY A 173 19.67 -18.15 21.36
C GLY A 173 19.71 -17.08 22.45
N ALA A 174 20.91 -16.88 23.01
CA ALA A 174 21.13 -15.87 24.03
C ALA A 174 20.81 -14.48 23.48
N CYS A 175 19.89 -13.77 24.13
CA CYS A 175 19.47 -12.42 23.72
C CYS A 175 20.62 -11.42 23.62
N GLY A 176 21.70 -11.63 24.38
CA GLY A 176 22.93 -10.83 24.32
C GLY A 176 23.83 -11.08 23.09
N ARG A 177 23.57 -12.14 22.30
CA ARG A 177 24.31 -12.44 21.08
C ARG A 177 24.13 -11.31 20.08
N LYS A 178 25.21 -10.89 19.42
CA LYS A 178 25.13 -9.85 18.38
C LYS A 178 24.90 -10.49 17.02
N LEU A 179 23.73 -10.27 16.44
CA LEU A 179 23.35 -10.73 15.10
C LEU A 179 22.85 -9.55 14.25
N PRO A 180 22.96 -9.63 12.91
CA PRO A 180 22.08 -8.87 12.01
C PRO A 180 20.62 -9.12 12.38
N PHE A 181 19.72 -8.30 11.86
CA PHE A 181 18.30 -8.40 12.20
C PHE A 181 17.46 -7.84 11.07
N VAL A 182 16.18 -8.22 11.05
CA VAL A 182 15.24 -7.78 10.04
C VAL A 182 14.12 -7.00 10.72
N CYS A 183 13.88 -5.79 10.25
CA CYS A 183 12.76 -4.97 10.67
C CYS A 183 11.61 -5.11 9.68
N GLU A 184 10.39 -5.00 10.18
CA GLU A 184 9.20 -4.81 9.38
C GLU A 184 8.41 -3.62 9.87
N ARG A 185 7.66 -2.98 8.97
CA ARG A 185 6.60 -2.04 9.31
C ARG A 185 5.48 -2.19 8.29
N HIS A 186 4.28 -1.80 8.68
CA HIS A 186 3.19 -1.72 7.71
C HIS A 186 3.50 -0.64 6.67
N GLN A 187 3.03 -0.82 5.44
CA GLN A 187 3.02 0.22 4.40
C GLN A 187 2.12 1.42 4.76
N TYR A 188 1.35 1.30 5.82
CA TYR A 188 0.34 2.25 6.26
C TYR A 188 0.43 2.42 7.77
N ASP A 189 0.32 3.66 8.22
CA ASP A 189 0.10 3.98 9.63
C ASP A 189 -1.40 4.18 9.88
N GLU A 190 -1.99 3.30 10.70
CA GLU A 190 -3.41 3.35 11.09
C GLU A 190 -3.82 4.65 11.77
N ASN A 191 -2.86 5.34 12.37
CA ASN A 191 -3.12 6.56 13.13
C ASN A 191 -2.72 7.83 12.38
N HIS A 192 -2.42 7.75 11.08
CA HIS A 192 -1.97 8.91 10.34
C HIS A 192 -3.09 9.96 10.20
N PRO A 193 -2.92 11.17 10.77
CA PRO A 193 -3.89 12.23 10.60
C PRO A 193 -3.76 12.84 9.18
N PRO A 194 -4.86 13.06 8.44
CA PRO A 194 -4.85 13.58 7.06
C PRO A 194 -4.44 15.07 6.94
N SER A 195 -3.66 15.58 7.90
CA SER A 195 -3.32 17.00 8.03
C SER A 195 -1.85 17.27 8.34
N VAL A 196 -0.99 16.25 8.36
CA VAL A 196 0.45 16.41 8.55
C VAL A 196 1.12 16.04 7.24
N PHE A 197 1.85 16.98 6.63
CA PHE A 197 2.77 16.64 5.53
C PHE A 197 3.79 15.64 6.07
N GLY A 198 3.61 14.37 5.73
CA GLY A 198 4.49 13.29 6.10
C GLY A 198 4.89 12.53 4.85
N ASP A 199 6.02 11.84 4.92
CA ASP A 199 6.56 11.11 3.78
C ASP A 199 5.62 9.98 3.32
N ASP A 200 4.57 9.61 4.07
CA ASP A 200 3.71 8.43 3.88
C ASP A 200 2.54 8.57 2.88
N ASP A 201 2.39 9.70 2.22
CA ASP A 201 1.27 9.95 1.29
C ASP A 201 1.55 9.46 -0.16
N LEU A 202 0.49 9.11 -0.88
CA LEU A 202 0.57 8.81 -2.32
C LEU A 202 0.99 10.06 -3.11
N PRO A 203 1.78 9.91 -4.20
CA PRO A 203 2.13 11.04 -5.06
C PRO A 203 0.89 11.84 -5.49
N PRO A 204 0.78 13.13 -5.10
CA PRO A 204 -0.34 13.95 -5.54
C PRO A 204 -0.27 14.17 -7.05
N GLY A 205 -1.42 14.20 -7.71
CA GLY A 205 -1.49 14.52 -9.13
C GLY A 205 -2.56 13.77 -9.89
N LYS A 206 -2.39 13.74 -11.22
CA LYS A 206 -3.31 13.10 -12.17
C LYS A 206 -2.91 11.65 -12.36
N TRP A 207 -3.57 10.76 -11.64
CA TRP A 207 -3.42 9.32 -11.83
C TRP A 207 -4.26 8.85 -13.01
N SER A 208 -3.91 7.70 -13.56
CA SER A 208 -4.69 7.09 -14.62
C SER A 208 -4.82 5.58 -14.45
N LEU A 209 -5.86 5.02 -15.04
CA LEU A 209 -6.05 3.58 -15.09
C LEU A 209 -6.61 3.16 -16.45
N SER A 210 -6.37 1.90 -16.81
CA SER A 210 -6.95 1.21 -17.96
C SER A 210 -7.62 -0.07 -17.48
N LEU A 211 -8.85 -0.31 -17.95
CA LEU A 211 -9.61 -1.53 -17.67
C LEU A 211 -10.02 -2.13 -19.02
N SER A 212 -9.58 -3.36 -19.28
CA SER A 212 -10.03 -4.16 -20.43
C SER A 212 -10.73 -5.43 -19.95
N VAL A 213 -11.63 -5.98 -20.76
CA VAL A 213 -12.36 -7.23 -20.49
C VAL A 213 -12.31 -8.13 -21.71
N ASP A 214 -12.23 -9.44 -21.50
CA ASP A 214 -12.27 -10.47 -22.56
C ASP A 214 -13.33 -11.54 -22.23
N PRO A 215 -14.62 -11.19 -22.30
CA PRO A 215 -15.69 -12.08 -21.86
C PRO A 215 -15.80 -13.34 -22.74
N LEU A 216 -16.08 -14.50 -22.12
CA LEU A 216 -16.38 -15.74 -22.84
C LEU A 216 -17.76 -15.66 -23.53
N SER A 217 -17.98 -16.54 -24.51
CA SER A 217 -19.27 -16.66 -25.20
C SER A 217 -20.43 -16.84 -24.21
N GLY A 218 -21.37 -15.90 -24.21
CA GLY A 218 -22.52 -15.87 -23.29
C GLY A 218 -22.37 -14.94 -22.09
N GLN A 219 -21.21 -14.30 -21.93
CA GLN A 219 -20.98 -13.24 -20.93
C GLN A 219 -21.16 -11.84 -21.56
N PRO A 220 -21.62 -10.85 -20.79
CA PRO A 220 -21.78 -9.49 -21.27
C PRO A 220 -20.43 -8.79 -21.45
N GLU A 221 -20.26 -8.10 -22.57
CA GLU A 221 -19.11 -7.24 -22.86
C GLU A 221 -19.32 -5.85 -22.24
N MET A 222 -19.24 -5.81 -20.91
CA MET A 222 -19.37 -4.58 -20.14
C MET A 222 -18.38 -4.57 -18.98
N CYS A 223 -17.94 -3.36 -18.63
CA CYS A 223 -17.13 -3.14 -17.45
C CYS A 223 -17.60 -1.89 -16.72
N SER A 224 -17.37 -1.86 -15.41
CA SER A 224 -17.57 -0.65 -14.61
C SER A 224 -16.41 -0.45 -13.67
N ILE A 225 -16.15 0.80 -13.34
CA ILE A 225 -15.11 1.15 -12.38
C ILE A 225 -15.57 2.26 -11.45
N SER A 226 -15.21 2.13 -10.18
CA SER A 226 -15.45 3.13 -9.15
C SER A 226 -14.17 3.31 -8.33
N VAL A 227 -13.71 4.56 -8.22
CA VAL A 227 -12.49 4.92 -7.50
C VAL A 227 -12.90 5.67 -6.24
N GLN A 228 -12.41 5.22 -5.08
CA GLN A 228 -12.66 5.81 -3.77
C GLN A 228 -11.32 6.10 -3.09
N MET A 229 -11.23 7.24 -2.42
CA MET A 229 -10.05 7.63 -1.67
C MET A 229 -10.46 8.51 -0.49
N GLN A 230 -9.72 8.45 0.61
CA GLN A 230 -9.92 9.34 1.74
C GLN A 230 -9.33 10.70 1.41
N SER A 231 -10.15 11.59 0.85
CA SER A 231 -9.76 12.93 0.47
C SER A 231 -10.64 13.99 1.12
N SER A 232 -10.02 15.12 1.49
CA SER A 232 -10.76 16.35 1.80
C SER A 232 -11.19 17.11 0.54
N LEU A 233 -10.88 16.59 -0.66
CA LEU A 233 -11.27 17.13 -1.94
C LEU A 233 -12.53 16.45 -2.48
N GLN A 234 -13.42 17.25 -3.02
CA GLN A 234 -14.61 16.83 -3.75
C GLN A 234 -14.38 17.06 -5.24
N MET A 235 -14.65 16.04 -6.05
CA MET A 235 -14.78 16.21 -7.49
C MET A 235 -16.20 16.65 -7.82
N ILE A 236 -16.30 17.76 -8.55
CA ILE A 236 -17.57 18.23 -9.10
C ILE A 236 -17.44 18.15 -10.62
N ALA A 237 -18.31 17.36 -11.24
CA ALA A 237 -18.42 17.25 -12.69
C ALA A 237 -19.62 18.06 -13.18
N GLY A 238 -19.50 18.62 -14.38
CA GLY A 238 -20.61 19.21 -15.12
C GLY A 238 -20.21 19.49 -16.55
N PHE A 239 -20.89 20.43 -17.18
CA PHE A 239 -20.84 20.66 -18.62
C PHE A 239 -20.33 22.05 -18.96
N THR A 240 -19.57 22.16 -20.05
CA THR A 240 -19.17 23.44 -20.65
C THR A 240 -19.21 23.32 -22.17
N THR A 241 -19.51 24.41 -22.86
CA THR A 241 -19.37 24.52 -24.31
C THR A 241 -18.12 25.29 -24.72
N ASP A 242 -17.41 25.89 -23.75
CA ASP A 242 -16.20 26.69 -23.94
C ASP A 242 -14.97 25.97 -23.39
N VAL A 243 -13.96 25.82 -24.25
CA VAL A 243 -12.61 25.29 -23.95
C VAL A 243 -11.91 26.03 -22.81
N THR A 244 -12.19 27.31 -22.63
CA THR A 244 -11.53 28.18 -21.66
C THR A 244 -12.29 28.30 -20.34
N SER A 245 -13.50 27.75 -20.24
CA SER A 245 -14.30 27.82 -19.02
C SER A 245 -13.69 26.98 -17.91
N ASN A 246 -13.65 27.58 -16.72
CA ASN A 246 -13.23 27.00 -15.46
C ASN A 246 -14.42 26.73 -14.51
N TYR A 247 -15.67 26.95 -14.95
CA TYR A 247 -16.88 26.69 -14.20
C TYR A 247 -17.83 25.76 -14.99
N PRO A 248 -18.23 24.60 -14.43
CA PRO A 248 -19.25 23.76 -15.06
C PRO A 248 -20.65 24.31 -14.86
N ASN A 249 -21.47 24.11 -15.88
CA ASN A 249 -22.92 24.07 -15.77
C ASN A 249 -23.36 22.69 -15.26
N VAL A 250 -24.47 22.65 -14.52
CA VAL A 250 -25.00 21.38 -13.98
C VAL A 250 -25.61 20.52 -15.10
N GLU A 251 -26.18 21.16 -16.12
CA GLU A 251 -26.87 20.52 -17.23
C GLU A 251 -26.13 20.79 -18.56
N PRO A 252 -26.17 19.84 -19.51
CA PRO A 252 -25.64 20.06 -20.86
C PRO A 252 -26.53 21.04 -21.63
N ASP A 253 -25.92 21.80 -22.55
CA ASP A 253 -26.65 22.67 -23.46
C ASP A 253 -27.22 21.83 -24.62
N VAL A 254 -28.50 21.48 -24.54
CA VAL A 254 -29.17 20.61 -25.52
C VAL A 254 -29.12 21.10 -26.97
N ASP A 255 -28.90 22.41 -27.20
CA ASP A 255 -28.82 22.99 -28.54
C ASP A 255 -27.37 23.09 -29.06
N SER A 256 -26.39 22.64 -28.27
CA SER A 256 -24.96 22.73 -28.59
C SER A 256 -24.35 21.39 -28.99
N GLU A 257 -23.68 21.38 -30.15
CA GLU A 257 -22.84 20.25 -30.58
C GLU A 257 -21.48 20.23 -29.86
N MET A 258 -21.14 21.27 -29.08
CA MET A 258 -19.83 21.46 -28.46
C MET A 258 -19.82 21.12 -26.97
N ASN A 259 -20.81 20.37 -26.47
CA ASN A 259 -20.86 19.97 -25.06
C ASN A 259 -19.62 19.16 -24.67
N ARG A 260 -18.96 19.62 -23.61
CA ARG A 260 -17.82 18.95 -22.99
C ARG A 260 -18.12 18.67 -21.54
N ILE A 261 -17.57 17.58 -21.04
CA ILE A 261 -17.58 17.30 -19.60
C ILE A 261 -16.33 17.94 -19.01
N ILE A 262 -16.52 18.77 -17.99
CA ILE A 262 -15.45 19.33 -17.17
C ILE A 262 -15.61 18.83 -15.74
N ALA A 263 -14.52 18.35 -15.17
CA ALA A 263 -14.43 17.98 -13.77
C ALA A 263 -13.39 18.89 -13.10
N TYR A 264 -13.74 19.46 -11.95
CA TYR A 264 -12.83 20.25 -11.15
C TYR A 264 -12.87 19.82 -9.69
N VAL A 265 -11.80 20.13 -8.97
CA VAL A 265 -11.55 19.64 -7.63
C VAL A 265 -11.72 20.80 -6.65
N ASN A 266 -12.55 20.61 -5.61
CA ASN A 266 -12.87 21.63 -4.62
C ASN A 266 -12.74 21.07 -3.18
N PRO A 267 -12.15 21.76 -2.21
CA PRO A 267 -12.10 21.27 -0.83
C PRO A 267 -13.51 21.15 -0.23
N ALA A 268 -13.76 20.07 0.51
CA ALA A 268 -15.00 19.80 1.25
C ALA A 268 -15.22 20.79 2.41
N THR A 269 -14.19 21.51 2.85
CA THR A 269 -14.24 22.45 3.98
C THR A 269 -13.61 23.80 3.65
N ASN A 270 -14.15 24.87 4.24
CA ASN A 270 -13.68 26.26 4.10
C ASN A 270 -12.34 26.56 4.81
N HIS A 271 -11.45 25.57 4.96
CA HIS A 271 -10.13 25.81 5.54
C HIS A 271 -9.32 26.69 4.59
N ARG A 272 -9.08 27.94 5.03
CA ARG A 272 -8.36 28.99 4.29
C ARG A 272 -6.86 28.72 4.15
N ASP A 273 -6.35 27.65 4.76
CA ASP A 273 -4.90 27.39 4.89
C ASP A 273 -4.36 26.31 3.92
N ILE A 274 -5.21 25.66 3.12
CA ILE A 274 -4.72 24.82 2.01
C ILE A 274 -4.47 25.76 0.84
N ALA A 275 -3.19 26.04 0.54
CA ALA A 275 -2.80 26.82 -0.63
C ALA A 275 -3.35 26.14 -1.90
N ARG A 276 -4.45 26.70 -2.43
CA ARG A 276 -5.15 26.17 -3.60
C ARG A 276 -4.33 26.48 -4.83
N LYS A 277 -3.65 25.48 -5.38
CA LYS A 277 -3.05 25.57 -6.70
C LYS A 277 -3.75 24.56 -7.59
N LEU A 278 -4.66 25.03 -8.45
CA LEU A 278 -5.22 24.19 -9.51
C LEU A 278 -4.07 23.91 -10.48
N THR A 279 -3.43 22.75 -10.33
CA THR A 279 -2.27 22.42 -11.16
C THR A 279 -2.70 21.97 -12.56
N HIS A 280 -3.88 21.35 -12.67
CA HIS A 280 -4.38 20.76 -13.92
C HIS A 280 -5.91 20.77 -13.96
N ALA A 281 -6.47 21.07 -15.12
CA ALA A 281 -7.87 20.78 -15.45
C ALA A 281 -7.91 19.96 -16.74
N VAL A 282 -8.80 18.98 -16.82
CA VAL A 282 -8.98 18.13 -18.00
C VAL A 282 -10.40 18.30 -18.49
N GLN A 283 -10.54 18.63 -19.77
CA GLN A 283 -11.82 18.62 -20.46
C GLN A 283 -11.88 17.40 -21.36
N PHE A 284 -13.03 16.73 -21.36
CA PHE A 284 -13.33 15.64 -22.27
C PHE A 284 -14.34 16.12 -23.31
N ASP A 285 -13.93 16.08 -24.58
CA ASP A 285 -14.81 16.30 -25.72
C ASP A 285 -15.47 14.97 -26.08
N ALA A 286 -16.77 14.86 -25.79
CA ALA A 286 -17.52 13.63 -25.99
C ALA A 286 -17.79 13.33 -27.48
N HIS A 287 -17.67 14.32 -28.36
CA HIS A 287 -17.88 14.13 -29.80
C HIS A 287 -16.68 13.43 -30.45
N ASP A 288 -15.47 13.93 -30.14
CA ASP A 288 -14.23 13.47 -30.77
C ASP A 288 -13.42 12.49 -29.90
N GLY A 289 -13.86 12.26 -28.66
CA GLY A 289 -13.14 11.43 -27.68
C GLY A 289 -11.81 12.06 -27.22
N LEU A 290 -11.65 13.37 -27.39
CA LEU A 290 -10.41 14.08 -27.12
C LEU A 290 -10.34 14.54 -25.65
N PHE A 291 -9.19 14.31 -25.02
CA PHE A 291 -8.87 14.92 -23.73
C PHE A 291 -8.01 16.16 -23.95
N LEU A 292 -8.47 17.30 -23.45
CA LEU A 292 -7.75 18.58 -23.48
C LEU A 292 -7.25 18.91 -22.09
N GLU A 293 -5.94 19.13 -21.95
CA GLU A 293 -5.39 19.72 -20.72
C GLU A 293 -5.53 21.23 -20.79
N VAL A 294 -6.27 21.77 -19.83
CA VAL A 294 -6.44 23.21 -19.65
C VAL A 294 -5.42 23.63 -18.60
N CYS A 295 -4.28 24.15 -19.07
CA CYS A 295 -3.30 24.79 -18.20
C CYS A 295 -3.81 26.17 -17.79
N GLU A 296 -3.70 26.49 -16.50
CA GLU A 296 -3.90 27.85 -16.03
C GLU A 296 -2.79 28.74 -16.60
N ILE A 297 -3.14 29.70 -17.48
CA ILE A 297 -2.25 30.82 -17.77
C ILE A 297 -2.27 31.68 -16.52
N SER A 298 -1.30 31.46 -15.63
CA SER A 298 -1.09 32.32 -14.47
C SER A 298 -0.75 33.74 -14.94
N GLY A 299 -1.79 34.56 -15.01
CA GLY A 299 -1.72 35.99 -15.21
C GLY A 299 -2.62 36.65 -14.19
N PHE A 300 -2.06 36.93 -13.00
CA PHE A 300 -2.02 38.21 -12.29
C PHE A 300 -1.45 38.01 -10.87
#